data_AF-A0A950NNK8-F1
#
_entry.id   AF-A0A950NNK8-F1
#
_cell.length_a   1.000
_cell.length_b   1.000
_cell.length_c   1.000
_cell.angle_alpha   90.00
_cell.angle_beta   90.00
_cell.angle_gamma   90.00
#
_symmetry.space_group_name_H-M   'P 1'
#
loop_
_entity.id
_entity.type
_entity.pdbx_description
1 polymer ?
#
loop_
_entity_poly.entity_id
_entity_poly.type
_entity_poly.pdbx_seq_one_letter_code
_entity_poly.pdbx_strand_id
1 'polypeptide(L)'
;DTDLEDGTALLHRLLAAAQRPTGVDPRPWAARVRAALDDDLDAPRAVEALDDLASAILSGGDDPTAPDVLRELGNLLGIDLTRW
;
A
#
# COMPACT_ATOMS: atom_id res chain seq x y z
N ASP A 1 14.83 18.15 3.49
CA ASP A 1 14.39 18.30 2.10
C ASP A 1 14.09 16.94 1.47
N THR A 2 14.92 15.94 1.76
CA THR A 2 14.76 14.54 1.30
C THR A 2 13.44 13.88 1.70
N ASP A 3 12.85 14.21 2.86
CA ASP A 3 11.61 13.57 3.35
C ASP A 3 10.40 13.79 2.43
N LEU A 4 10.33 14.96 1.76
CA LEU A 4 9.24 15.28 0.85
C LEU A 4 9.40 14.53 -0.49
N GLU A 5 10.63 14.39 -0.96
CA GLU A 5 10.95 13.64 -2.18
C GLU A 5 10.66 12.15 -2.00
N ASP A 6 11.00 11.60 -0.83
CA ASP A 6 10.74 10.20 -0.48
C ASP A 6 9.24 9.92 -0.38
N GLY A 7 8.48 10.81 0.29
CA GLY A 7 7.02 10.73 0.34
C GLY A 7 6.35 10.83 -1.03
N THR A 8 6.89 11.66 -1.94
CA THR A 8 6.39 11.77 -3.32
C THR A 8 6.65 10.49 -4.12
N ALA A 9 7.84 9.91 -3.98
CA ALA A 9 8.19 8.66 -4.65
C ALA A 9 7.32 7.50 -4.18
N LEU A 10 7.05 7.43 -2.87
CA LEU A 10 6.12 6.47 -2.27
C LEU A 10 4.71 6.64 -2.87
N LEU A 11 4.15 7.85 -2.87
CA LEU A 11 2.80 8.08 -3.40
C LEU A 11 2.68 7.65 -4.88
N HIS A 12 3.67 7.99 -5.71
CA HIS A 12 3.67 7.56 -7.11
C HIS A 12 3.68 6.03 -7.25
N ARG A 13 4.41 5.31 -6.40
CA ARG A 13 4.45 3.84 -6.41
C ARG A 13 3.10 3.25 -6.03
N LEU A 14 2.46 3.78 -4.98
CA LEU A 14 1.14 3.35 -4.54
C LEU A 14 0.09 3.55 -5.65
N LEU A 15 0.11 4.71 -6.32
CA LEU A 15 -0.79 5.01 -7.44
C LEU A 15 -0.55 4.10 -8.65
N ALA A 16 0.72 3.81 -8.97
CA ALA A 16 1.05 2.89 -10.06
C ALA A 16 0.56 1.47 -9.77
N ALA A 17 0.72 0.99 -8.53
CA ALA A 17 0.24 -0.32 -8.10
C ALA A 17 -1.30 -0.40 -8.10
N ALA A 18 -1.98 0.64 -7.63
CA ALA A 18 -3.45 0.69 -7.61
C ALA A 18 -4.06 0.62 -9.02
N GLN A 19 -3.35 1.10 -10.05
CA GLN A 19 -3.82 1.04 -11.45
C GLN A 19 -3.60 -0.33 -12.12
N ARG A 20 -2.94 -1.28 -11.46
CA ARG A 20 -2.76 -2.62 -12.01
C ARG A 20 -4.09 -3.40 -12.01
N PRO A 21 -4.34 -4.26 -13.01
CA PRO A 21 -5.55 -5.08 -13.05
C PRO A 21 -5.50 -6.26 -12.06
N THR A 22 -4.31 -6.73 -11.74
CA THR A 22 -4.04 -7.84 -10.83
C THR A 22 -2.74 -7.61 -10.07
N GLY A 23 -2.55 -8.36 -8.98
CA GLY A 23 -1.32 -8.38 -8.21
C GLY A 23 -1.17 -9.66 -7.41
N VAL A 24 -0.29 -9.63 -6.41
CA VAL A 24 -0.10 -10.72 -5.46
C VAL A 24 -1.28 -10.81 -4.47
N ASP A 25 -1.52 -11.97 -3.85
CA ASP A 25 -2.52 -12.12 -2.78
C ASP A 25 -2.29 -11.08 -1.67
N PRO A 26 -3.19 -10.12 -1.42
CA PRO A 26 -2.89 -9.00 -0.52
C PRO A 26 -3.04 -9.33 0.98
N ARG A 27 -3.52 -10.53 1.34
CA ARG A 27 -3.89 -10.89 2.72
C ARG A 27 -2.72 -10.84 3.73
N PRO A 28 -1.50 -11.33 3.42
CA PRO A 28 -0.40 -11.27 4.38
C PRO A 28 0.05 -9.82 4.64
N TRP A 29 -0.08 -8.92 3.66
CA TRP A 29 0.21 -7.51 3.83
C TRP A 29 -0.87 -6.78 4.61
N ALA A 30 -2.15 -7.07 4.34
CA ALA A 30 -3.27 -6.54 5.12
C ALA A 30 -3.15 -6.90 6.61
N ALA A 31 -2.76 -8.14 6.92
CA ALA A 31 -2.51 -8.58 8.29
C ALA A 31 -1.38 -7.79 8.96
N ARG A 32 -0.30 -7.47 8.23
CA ARG A 32 0.83 -6.66 8.74
C ARG A 32 0.41 -5.21 9.01
N VAL A 33 -0.30 -4.58 8.08
CA VAL A 33 -0.81 -3.21 8.26
C VAL A 33 -1.73 -3.16 9.48
N ARG A 34 -2.63 -4.14 9.63
CA ARG A 34 -3.54 -4.20 10.79
C ARG A 34 -2.79 -4.43 12.09
N ALA A 35 -1.77 -5.29 12.10
CA ALA A 35 -0.93 -5.53 13.28
C ALA A 35 -0.13 -4.28 13.68
N ALA A 36 0.39 -3.52 12.72
CA ALA A 36 1.06 -2.25 12.98
C ALA A 36 0.09 -1.20 13.56
N LEU A 37 -1.13 -1.13 13.04
CA LEU A 37 -2.16 -0.25 13.60
C LEU A 37 -2.60 -0.65 15.01
N ASP A 38 -2.60 -1.95 15.34
CA ASP A 38 -2.90 -2.48 16.67
C ASP A 38 -1.76 -2.21 17.67
N ASP A 39 -0.51 -2.24 17.19
CA ASP A 39 0.71 -1.94 17.93
C ASP A 39 0.93 -0.42 18.03
N ASP A 40 0.15 0.26 18.89
CA ASP A 40 0.28 1.70 19.19
C ASP A 40 0.13 2.64 17.98
N LEU A 41 -0.67 2.25 16.98
CA LEU A 41 -0.82 3.01 15.73
C LEU A 41 0.55 3.29 15.06
N ASP A 42 1.40 2.25 14.96
CA ASP A 42 2.71 2.31 14.31
C ASP A 42 2.55 2.59 12.79
N ALA A 43 2.37 3.88 12.48
CA ALA A 43 2.26 4.42 11.13
C ALA A 43 3.47 4.12 10.25
N PRO A 44 4.74 4.25 10.70
CA PRO A 44 5.88 3.94 9.84
C PRO A 44 5.88 2.46 9.42
N ARG A 45 5.63 1.53 10.35
CA ARG A 45 5.55 0.10 10.01
C ARG A 45 4.37 -0.20 9.09
N ALA A 46 3.24 0.47 9.28
CA ALA A 46 2.07 0.30 8.41
C ALA A 46 2.34 0.81 6.99
N VAL A 47 3.04 1.95 6.85
CA VAL A 47 3.47 2.50 5.56
C VAL A 47 4.48 1.59 4.87
N GLU A 48 5.46 1.04 5.59
CA GLU A 48 6.41 0.07 5.03
C GLU A 48 5.69 -1.18 4.50
N ALA A 49 4.70 -1.70 5.23
CA ALA A 49 3.92 -2.84 4.78
C ALA A 49 3.07 -2.53 3.53
N LEU A 50 2.55 -1.30 3.43
CA LEU A 50 1.82 -0.83 2.25
C LEU A 50 2.74 -0.67 1.04
N ASP A 51 3.95 -0.16 1.26
CA ASP A 51 4.96 0.00 0.22
C ASP A 51 5.41 -1.35 -0.36
N ASP A 52 5.67 -2.33 0.51
CA ASP A 52 6.03 -3.69 0.11
C ASP A 52 4.91 -4.35 -0.70
N LEU A 53 3.64 -4.14 -0.32
CA LEU A 53 2.48 -4.61 -1.10
C LEU A 53 2.45 -3.96 -2.48
N ALA A 54 2.62 -2.65 -2.58
CA ALA A 54 2.62 -1.95 -3.87
C ALA A 54 3.76 -2.43 -4.77
N SER A 55 4.96 -2.61 -4.23
CA SER A 55 6.11 -3.20 -4.94
C SER A 55 5.81 -4.62 -5.44
N ALA A 56 5.16 -5.44 -4.60
CA ALA A 56 4.79 -6.80 -4.97
C ALA A 56 3.70 -6.84 -6.07
N ILE A 57 2.68 -5.98 -6.00
CA ILE A 57 1.68 -5.81 -7.05
C ILE A 57 2.32 -5.39 -8.38
N LEU A 58 3.29 -4.47 -8.35
CA LEU A 58 4.04 -4.04 -9.54
C LEU A 58 4.93 -5.16 -10.10
N SER A 59 5.45 -6.04 -9.24
CA SER A 59 6.21 -7.22 -9.62
C SER A 59 5.35 -8.30 -10.28
N GLY A 60 4.04 -8.30 -10.01
CA GLY A 60 3.03 -9.10 -10.69
C GLY A 60 2.25 -10.05 -9.79
N GLY A 61 1.36 -10.83 -10.40
CA GLY A 61 0.45 -11.77 -9.74
C GLY A 61 -0.89 -11.84 -10.47
N ASP A 62 -1.73 -12.78 -10.05
CA ASP A 62 -3.00 -13.09 -10.72
C ASP A 62 -4.22 -12.73 -9.87
N ASP A 63 -4.03 -12.18 -8.66
CA ASP A 63 -5.13 -11.83 -7.78
C ASP A 63 -5.74 -10.47 -8.20
N PRO A 64 -7.01 -10.43 -8.63
CA PRO A 64 -7.66 -9.20 -9.07
C PRO A 64 -8.09 -8.31 -7.91
N THR A 65 -8.07 -8.80 -6.66
CA THR A 65 -8.47 -8.05 -5.47
C THR A 65 -7.31 -7.25 -4.88
N ALA A 66 -6.07 -7.60 -5.22
CA ALA A 66 -4.85 -6.91 -4.80
C ALA A 66 -4.89 -5.37 -4.90
N PRO A 67 -5.25 -4.76 -6.06
CA PRO A 67 -5.33 -3.30 -6.16
C PRO A 67 -6.47 -2.68 -5.33
N ASP A 68 -7.56 -3.41 -5.10
CA ASP A 68 -8.68 -2.94 -4.29
C ASP A 68 -8.31 -2.91 -2.79
N VAL A 69 -7.68 -4.00 -2.32
CA VAL A 69 -7.18 -4.08 -0.95
C VAL A 69 -6.08 -3.04 -0.71
N LEU A 70 -5.20 -2.78 -1.68
CA LEU A 70 -4.21 -1.70 -1.56
C LEU A 70 -4.89 -0.33 -1.31
N ARG A 71 -6.00 -0.02 -1.99
CA ARG A 71 -6.76 1.22 -1.78
C ARG A 71 -7.42 1.26 -0.40
N GLU A 72 -7.98 0.14 0.04
CA GLU A 72 -8.60 0.02 1.36
C GLU A 72 -7.56 0.27 2.47
N LEU A 73 -6.40 -0.37 2.38
CA LEU A 73 -5.30 -0.19 3.33
C LEU A 73 -4.73 1.23 3.28
N GLY A 74 -4.61 1.83 2.10
CA GLY A 74 -4.25 3.24 1.95
C GLY A 74 -5.21 4.17 2.67
N ASN A 75 -6.52 3.95 2.53
CA ASN A 75 -7.55 4.73 3.21
C ASN A 75 -7.47 4.61 4.75
N LEU A 76 -7.11 3.44 5.30
CA LEU A 76 -6.89 3.28 6.74
C LEU A 76 -5.75 4.17 7.26
N LEU A 77 -4.78 4.48 6.41
CA LEU A 77 -3.65 5.36 6.71
C LEU A 77 -3.90 6.82 6.29
N GLY A 78 -5.09 7.14 5.78
CA GLY A 78 -5.45 8.48 5.30
C GLY A 78 -4.92 8.82 3.90
N ILE A 79 -4.44 7.83 3.15
CA ILE A 79 -3.94 7.98 1.78
C ILE A 79 -5.07 7.62 0.80
N ASP A 80 -5.64 8.63 0.16
CA ASP A 80 -6.66 8.42 -0.87
C ASP A 80 -6.02 8.08 -2.22
N LEU A 81 -6.12 6.81 -2.61
CA LEU A 81 -5.66 6.27 -3.90
C LEU A 81 -6.80 6.14 -4.93
N THR A 82 -8.00 6.62 -4.60
CA THR A 82 -9.18 6.62 -5.49
C THR A 82 -9.37 7.96 -6.22
N ARG A 83 -8.78 9.03 -5.68
CA ARG A 83 -8.94 10.40 -6.14
C ARG A 83 -7.78 10.84 -7.03
N TRP A 84 -7.55 10.14 -8.14
CA TRP A 84 -6.52 10.53 -9.12
C TRP A 84 -6.93 10.18 -10.55
#